data_AF-A0A955ZLG0-F1
#
_entry.id   AF-A0A955ZLG0-F1
#
_cell.length_a   1.000
_cell.length_b   1.000
_cell.length_c   1.000
_cell.angle_alpha   90.00
_cell.angle_beta   90.00
_cell.angle_gamma   90.00
#
_symmetry.space_group_name_H-M   'P 1'
#
loop_
_entity.id
_entity.type
_entity.pdbx_description
1 polymer ?
#
loop_
_entity_poly.entity_id
_entity_poly.type
_entity_poly.pdbx_seq_one_letter_code
_entity_poly.pdbx_strand_id
1 'polypeptide(L)'
;MRVWVLAALVALGCGGESSDGGAGGTAGSGGSTGGAAGSVTGGAAGSGGATGGAGGMAGSGGATGGAGGMAGSGGTAGSGGVDCNPSSVSCKAAVPNCPAGQVPSVNAGCWGPCVPILACSAISDCSQCTSGFCAAYVAFTMEYRCVLPTVQCSALACSCLAQYLCADPYSACTDSSGGPAVSCECPTC
;
A
#
# COMPACT_ATOMS: atom_id res chain seq x y z
N MET A 1 -4.17 -36.86 21.55
CA MET A 1 -4.18 -36.59 23.01
C MET A 1 -4.35 -35.09 23.23
N ARG A 2 -4.96 -34.64 24.34
CA ARG A 2 -5.11 -33.21 24.63
C ARG A 2 -3.90 -32.71 25.42
N VAL A 3 -3.17 -31.73 24.90
CA VAL A 3 -2.17 -30.97 25.68
C VAL A 3 -2.73 -29.58 25.89
N TRP A 4 -3.07 -29.24 27.14
CA TRP A 4 -3.34 -27.88 27.54
C TRP A 4 -2.01 -27.19 27.82
N VAL A 5 -1.79 -26.00 27.27
CA VAL A 5 -0.77 -25.07 27.76
C VAL A 5 -1.49 -23.85 28.31
N LEU A 6 -1.64 -23.83 29.64
CA LEU A 6 -2.21 -22.71 30.39
C LEU A 6 -1.09 -21.78 30.86
N ALA A 7 -1.43 -20.49 30.93
CA ALA A 7 -0.85 -19.47 31.81
C ALA A 7 0.67 -19.16 31.70
N ALA A 8 0.96 -17.95 31.23
CA ALA A 8 2.04 -17.12 31.75
C ALA A 8 1.55 -15.67 31.83
N LEU A 9 0.85 -15.32 32.92
CA LEU A 9 0.36 -13.96 33.16
C LEU A 9 1.48 -13.15 33.85
N VAL A 10 2.11 -12.24 33.12
CA VAL A 10 3.16 -11.36 33.65
C VAL A 10 2.64 -9.93 33.69
N ALA A 11 2.24 -9.50 34.89
CA ALA A 11 1.89 -8.12 35.21
C ALA A 11 2.68 -7.68 36.45
N LEU A 12 3.79 -6.98 36.21
CA LEU A 12 4.68 -6.38 37.21
C LEU A 12 5.46 -5.29 36.47
N GLY A 13 5.55 -4.09 37.02
CA GLY A 13 6.13 -2.94 36.30
C GLY A 13 6.79 -1.91 37.21
N CYS A 14 7.40 -0.92 36.56
CA CYS A 14 7.86 0.36 37.11
C CYS A 14 7.45 1.45 36.10
N GLY A 15 7.20 2.71 36.48
CA GLY A 15 7.52 3.36 37.75
C GLY A 15 8.73 4.27 37.58
N GLY A 16 8.50 5.54 37.27
CA GLY A 16 9.54 6.54 36.99
C GLY A 16 8.93 7.89 36.68
N GLU A 17 8.95 8.79 37.65
CA GLU A 17 8.47 10.18 37.57
C GLU A 17 9.66 11.15 37.59
N SER A 18 9.47 12.36 37.03
CA SER A 18 10.32 13.56 37.24
C SER A 18 11.78 13.51 36.73
N SER A 19 12.43 14.62 36.37
CA SER A 19 11.97 16.02 36.16
C SER A 19 13.03 16.77 35.30
N ASP A 20 12.74 18.03 34.98
CA ASP A 20 13.68 19.04 34.45
C ASP A 20 14.21 18.84 33.00
N GLY A 21 14.49 19.88 32.22
CA GLY A 21 14.29 21.32 32.46
C GLY A 21 15.05 22.14 31.41
N GLY A 22 14.35 22.74 30.44
CA GLY A 22 14.97 23.44 29.31
C GLY A 22 14.17 24.65 28.84
N ALA A 23 14.70 25.85 29.07
CA ALA A 23 14.13 27.11 28.62
C ALA A 23 15.10 27.84 27.67
N GLY A 24 14.57 28.48 26.63
CA GLY A 24 15.34 29.17 25.58
C GLY A 24 15.16 28.49 24.21
N GLY A 25 14.90 29.22 23.12
CA GLY A 25 14.84 30.67 22.96
C GLY A 25 13.92 31.13 21.82
N THR A 26 13.85 32.45 21.63
CA THR A 26 12.87 33.15 20.79
C THR A 26 13.35 33.51 19.39
N ALA A 27 12.37 33.82 18.53
CA ALA A 27 12.45 34.59 17.28
C ALA A 27 12.97 33.87 16.03
N GLY A 28 12.20 34.03 14.94
CA GLY A 28 12.44 33.40 13.64
C GLY A 28 11.43 33.87 12.58
N SER A 29 11.04 35.15 12.59
CA SER A 29 10.04 35.70 11.68
C SER A 29 10.60 35.85 10.26
N GLY A 30 10.14 35.03 9.31
CA GLY A 30 10.54 35.06 7.91
C GLY A 30 9.34 34.87 6.98
N GLY A 31 8.64 35.96 6.63
CA GLY A 31 7.52 35.92 5.69
C GLY A 31 7.97 36.04 4.24
N SER A 32 7.12 35.63 3.30
CA SER A 32 7.20 36.01 1.88
C SER A 32 5.80 36.08 1.29
N THR A 33 5.45 37.25 0.75
CA THR A 33 4.09 37.62 0.32
C THR A 33 4.00 37.83 -1.18
N GLY A 34 2.90 37.38 -1.79
CA GLY A 34 2.57 37.61 -3.20
C GLY A 34 3.05 36.48 -4.12
N GLY A 35 2.32 36.10 -5.18
CA GLY A 35 0.98 36.52 -5.63
C GLY A 35 0.34 35.41 -6.46
N ALA A 36 -0.72 35.60 -7.25
CA ALA A 36 -1.58 36.77 -7.47
C ALA A 36 -2.98 36.28 -7.90
N ALA A 37 -3.97 37.18 -8.01
CA ALA A 37 -5.32 36.80 -8.45
C ALA A 37 -5.36 36.39 -9.94
N GLY A 38 -6.19 35.39 -10.28
CA GLY A 38 -6.28 34.81 -11.63
C GLY A 38 -7.67 34.28 -11.97
N SER A 39 -8.69 35.14 -11.95
CA SER A 39 -10.05 34.77 -12.38
C SER A 39 -10.09 34.49 -13.89
N VAL A 40 -10.45 33.27 -14.29
CA VAL A 40 -10.71 32.91 -15.70
C VAL A 40 -12.20 32.63 -15.93
N THR A 41 -12.96 33.71 -16.08
CA THR A 41 -14.37 33.67 -16.47
C THR A 41 -14.51 33.51 -17.99
N GLY A 42 -15.15 32.43 -18.44
CA GLY A 42 -15.83 32.35 -19.74
C GLY A 42 -14.96 32.30 -21.01
N GLY A 43 -14.89 31.14 -21.65
CA GLY A 43 -14.49 30.96 -23.05
C GLY A 43 -15.61 30.29 -23.85
N ALA A 44 -15.90 30.78 -25.06
CA ALA A 44 -17.07 30.37 -25.84
C ALA A 44 -16.82 29.16 -26.76
N ALA A 45 -17.91 28.65 -27.36
CA ALA A 45 -17.89 27.47 -28.23
C ALA A 45 -17.09 27.68 -29.54
N GLY A 46 -16.43 26.63 -30.01
CA GLY A 46 -15.77 26.56 -31.32
C GLY A 46 -16.18 25.29 -32.07
N SER A 47 -16.94 25.46 -33.15
CA SER A 47 -17.38 24.36 -34.03
C SER A 47 -16.51 24.30 -35.29
N GLY A 48 -15.92 23.14 -35.61
CA GLY A 48 -15.19 22.94 -36.87
C GLY A 48 -14.64 21.52 -37.06
N GLY A 49 -14.78 20.98 -38.27
CA GLY A 49 -14.01 19.82 -38.77
C GLY A 49 -12.91 20.27 -39.74
N ALA A 50 -12.17 19.40 -40.45
CA ALA A 50 -11.98 17.94 -40.30
C ALA A 50 -10.49 17.59 -40.65
N THR A 51 -10.03 16.74 -41.58
CA THR A 51 -10.66 15.90 -42.63
C THR A 51 -9.72 14.76 -43.05
N GLY A 52 -10.20 13.50 -43.07
CA GLY A 52 -9.52 12.37 -43.76
C GLY A 52 -8.45 11.61 -42.96
N GLY A 53 -8.28 10.32 -43.28
CA GLY A 53 -7.33 9.43 -42.58
C GLY A 53 -7.56 7.92 -42.85
N ALA A 54 -7.82 7.54 -44.10
CA ALA A 54 -8.12 6.14 -44.44
C ALA A 54 -6.84 5.33 -44.72
N GLY A 55 -6.63 4.26 -43.96
CA GLY A 55 -5.53 3.31 -44.14
C GLY A 55 -5.38 2.39 -42.91
N GLY A 56 -5.49 1.07 -42.97
CA GLY A 56 -5.78 0.20 -44.12
C GLY A 56 -4.74 -0.91 -44.27
N MET A 57 -4.68 -1.83 -43.30
CA MET A 57 -3.92 -3.08 -43.42
C MET A 57 -4.76 -4.25 -42.96
N ALA A 58 -5.19 -5.10 -43.91
CA ALA A 58 -5.87 -6.35 -43.62
C ALA A 58 -4.81 -7.45 -43.35
N GLY A 59 -4.76 -7.95 -42.11
CA GLY A 59 -3.88 -9.05 -41.71
C GLY A 59 -4.69 -10.32 -41.45
N SER A 60 -4.89 -11.14 -42.49
CA SER A 60 -5.70 -12.37 -42.41
C SER A 60 -4.87 -13.61 -42.09
N GLY A 61 -5.33 -14.42 -41.13
CA GLY A 61 -4.89 -15.81 -40.94
C GLY A 61 -4.06 -16.05 -39.67
N GLY A 62 -4.46 -17.05 -38.87
CA GLY A 62 -3.76 -17.39 -37.62
C GLY A 62 -4.57 -18.24 -36.63
N ALA A 63 -5.47 -19.10 -37.08
CA ALA A 63 -6.24 -19.96 -36.17
C ALA A 63 -5.46 -21.24 -35.81
N THR A 64 -5.20 -21.48 -34.52
CA THR A 64 -5.01 -22.83 -33.97
C THR A 64 -5.32 -22.84 -32.48
N GLY A 65 -5.88 -23.95 -31.98
CA GLY A 65 -6.49 -24.00 -30.65
C GLY A 65 -5.48 -23.91 -29.50
N GLY A 66 -5.84 -23.12 -28.48
CA GLY A 66 -5.09 -22.94 -27.24
C GLY A 66 -5.99 -22.92 -26.00
N ALA A 67 -7.02 -23.77 -25.97
CA ALA A 67 -7.99 -23.85 -24.87
C ALA A 67 -7.42 -24.53 -23.60
N GLY A 68 -6.23 -24.10 -23.18
CA GLY A 68 -5.60 -24.47 -21.91
C GLY A 68 -6.28 -23.76 -20.74
N GLY A 69 -7.57 -24.04 -20.53
CA GLY A 69 -8.34 -23.51 -19.42
C GLY A 69 -7.78 -24.03 -18.10
N MET A 70 -6.88 -23.27 -17.48
CA MET A 70 -6.42 -23.55 -16.13
C MET A 70 -7.61 -23.39 -15.18
N ALA A 71 -8.20 -24.51 -14.79
CA ALA A 71 -9.25 -24.58 -13.79
C ALA A 71 -8.66 -24.26 -12.41
N GLY A 72 -8.41 -22.97 -12.17
CA GLY A 72 -8.02 -22.44 -10.87
C GLY A 72 -9.05 -22.91 -9.84
N SER A 73 -8.61 -23.75 -8.92
CA SER A 73 -9.50 -24.40 -7.95
C SER A 73 -10.23 -23.33 -7.14
N GLY A 74 -11.54 -23.45 -7.03
CA GLY A 74 -12.42 -22.38 -6.55
C GLY A 74 -12.10 -21.93 -5.13
N GLY A 75 -11.28 -20.87 -5.01
CA GLY A 75 -11.20 -20.07 -3.81
C GLY A 75 -12.59 -19.48 -3.51
N THR A 76 -13.01 -19.55 -2.26
CA THR A 76 -14.26 -18.93 -1.81
C THR A 76 -14.24 -17.43 -2.14
N ALA A 77 -15.37 -16.88 -2.58
CA ALA A 77 -15.50 -15.48 -2.99
C ALA A 77 -15.46 -14.49 -1.81
N GLY A 78 -14.35 -14.46 -1.07
CA GLY A 78 -13.90 -13.26 -0.39
C GLY A 78 -13.46 -12.21 -1.41
N SER A 79 -13.42 -10.95 -0.99
CA SER A 79 -13.09 -9.78 -1.83
C SER A 79 -11.89 -10.06 -2.75
N GLY A 80 -12.13 -10.03 -4.07
CA GLY A 80 -11.24 -10.53 -5.12
C GLY A 80 -9.98 -9.70 -5.40
N GLY A 81 -9.27 -9.30 -4.35
CA GLY A 81 -7.93 -8.73 -4.44
C GLY A 81 -6.88 -9.76 -4.86
N VAL A 82 -5.71 -9.25 -5.24
CA VAL A 82 -4.55 -10.06 -5.61
C VAL A 82 -3.82 -10.51 -4.34
N ASP A 83 -3.34 -11.75 -4.26
CA ASP A 83 -2.44 -12.12 -3.16
C ASP A 83 -1.14 -11.32 -3.28
N CYS A 84 -0.70 -10.72 -2.17
CA CYS A 84 0.54 -9.97 -2.05
C CYS A 84 1.30 -10.36 -0.76
N ASN A 85 0.83 -11.39 -0.02
CA ASN A 85 1.46 -11.81 1.22
C ASN A 85 2.84 -12.43 0.93
N PRO A 86 3.94 -11.88 1.45
CA PRO A 86 5.27 -12.41 1.17
C PRO A 86 5.43 -13.88 1.60
N SER A 87 4.59 -14.31 2.57
CA SER A 87 4.60 -15.63 3.20
C SER A 87 3.97 -16.74 2.34
N SER A 88 3.27 -16.41 1.25
CA SER A 88 2.75 -17.42 0.29
C SER A 88 3.73 -17.72 -0.85
N VAL A 89 4.84 -16.98 -0.95
CA VAL A 89 5.90 -17.24 -1.94
C VAL A 89 6.76 -18.43 -1.51
N SER A 90 6.79 -19.46 -2.36
CA SER A 90 7.58 -20.68 -2.17
C SER A 90 8.68 -20.86 -3.22
N CYS A 91 8.62 -20.11 -4.33
CA CYS A 91 9.57 -20.23 -5.43
C CYS A 91 10.79 -19.30 -5.27
N LYS A 92 11.96 -19.74 -5.75
CA LYS A 92 13.26 -19.06 -5.56
C LYS A 92 13.50 -17.89 -6.52
N ALA A 93 12.45 -17.17 -6.92
CA ALA A 93 12.57 -15.97 -7.73
C ALA A 93 13.06 -14.79 -6.87
N ALA A 94 13.88 -13.90 -7.45
CA ALA A 94 14.23 -12.64 -6.81
C ALA A 94 12.97 -11.74 -6.73
N VAL A 95 12.85 -10.98 -5.64
CA VAL A 95 11.78 -9.97 -5.49
C VAL A 95 11.95 -8.90 -6.58
N PRO A 96 10.95 -8.63 -7.43
CA PRO A 96 11.06 -7.55 -8.42
C PRO A 96 10.93 -6.19 -7.72
N ASN A 97 11.69 -5.20 -8.19
CA ASN A 97 11.67 -3.85 -7.63
C ASN A 97 10.46 -3.07 -8.16
N CYS A 98 9.46 -2.85 -7.30
CA CYS A 98 8.23 -2.12 -7.66
C CYS A 98 8.33 -0.62 -7.36
N PRO A 99 7.65 0.25 -8.15
CA PRO A 99 7.59 1.68 -7.86
C PRO A 99 6.73 1.97 -6.62
N ALA A 100 6.81 3.21 -6.12
CA ALA A 100 6.02 3.67 -4.98
C ALA A 100 4.50 3.45 -5.18
N GLY A 101 3.80 3.07 -4.11
CA GLY A 101 2.39 2.68 -4.15
C GLY A 101 2.10 1.30 -4.75
N GLN A 102 3.13 0.57 -5.23
CA GLN A 102 3.00 -0.77 -5.79
C GLN A 102 3.83 -1.81 -5.04
N VAL A 103 3.32 -3.04 -5.01
CA VAL A 103 3.96 -4.21 -4.39
C VAL A 103 3.95 -5.38 -5.37
N PRO A 104 4.89 -6.34 -5.27
CA PRO A 104 4.85 -7.52 -6.11
C PRO A 104 3.67 -8.40 -5.72
N SER A 105 2.83 -8.74 -6.70
CA SER A 105 1.81 -9.77 -6.52
C SER A 105 2.44 -11.15 -6.31
N VAL A 106 1.66 -12.09 -5.77
CA VAL A 106 1.99 -13.51 -5.69
C VAL A 106 1.03 -14.29 -6.59
N ASN A 107 1.58 -15.06 -7.51
CA ASN A 107 0.82 -15.93 -8.42
C ASN A 107 1.45 -17.32 -8.41
N ALA A 108 0.65 -18.35 -8.15
CA ALA A 108 1.10 -19.75 -8.01
C ALA A 108 2.32 -19.95 -7.08
N GLY A 109 2.47 -19.13 -6.04
CA GLY A 109 3.60 -19.18 -5.10
C GLY A 109 4.91 -18.57 -5.63
N CYS A 110 4.87 -17.80 -6.72
CA CYS A 110 5.97 -16.97 -7.23
C CYS A 110 5.61 -15.48 -7.21
N TRP A 111 6.63 -14.61 -7.23
CA TRP A 111 6.45 -13.20 -7.55
C TRP A 111 5.86 -13.02 -8.97
N GLY A 112 4.77 -12.27 -9.05
CA GLY A 112 4.13 -11.81 -10.27
C GLY A 112 4.48 -10.35 -10.60
N PRO A 113 3.68 -9.67 -11.44
CA PRO A 113 3.85 -8.25 -11.73
C PRO A 113 3.62 -7.39 -10.47
N CYS A 114 4.16 -6.16 -10.51
CA CYS A 114 3.82 -5.12 -9.55
C CYS A 114 2.35 -4.70 -9.71
N VAL A 115 1.63 -4.61 -8.60
CA VAL A 115 0.21 -4.18 -8.53
C VAL A 115 0.06 -3.08 -7.48
N PRO A 116 -0.94 -2.19 -7.58
CA PRO A 116 -1.21 -1.20 -6.53
C PRO A 116 -1.48 -1.88 -5.18
N ILE A 117 -0.94 -1.32 -4.09
CA ILE A 117 -1.04 -1.91 -2.75
C ILE A 117 -2.49 -2.08 -2.26
N LEU A 118 -3.40 -1.19 -2.71
CA LEU A 118 -4.84 -1.25 -2.44
C LEU A 118 -5.57 -2.34 -3.25
N ALA A 119 -4.98 -2.85 -4.33
CA ALA A 119 -5.52 -3.96 -5.12
C ALA A 119 -5.19 -5.35 -4.52
N CYS A 120 -4.34 -5.41 -3.50
CA CYS A 120 -4.06 -6.64 -2.77
C CYS A 120 -5.26 -7.11 -1.93
N SER A 121 -5.28 -8.38 -1.53
CA SER A 121 -6.20 -8.90 -0.52
C SER A 121 -5.88 -8.30 0.87
N ALA A 122 -6.89 -7.75 1.54
CA ALA A 122 -6.78 -7.38 2.95
C ALA A 122 -6.84 -8.63 3.85
N ILE A 123 -6.11 -8.59 4.97
CA ILE A 123 -6.09 -9.63 6.00
C ILE A 123 -6.89 -9.16 7.23
N SER A 124 -7.36 -10.10 8.05
CA SER A 124 -8.11 -9.75 9.28
C SER A 124 -7.23 -9.34 10.46
N ASP A 125 -5.95 -9.72 10.46
CA ASP A 125 -5.02 -9.44 11.56
C ASP A 125 -3.55 -9.49 11.08
N CYS A 126 -2.70 -8.63 11.64
CA CYS A 126 -1.27 -8.53 11.32
C CYS A 126 -0.47 -9.83 11.56
N SER A 127 -0.94 -10.73 12.41
CA SER A 127 -0.31 -12.04 12.68
C SER A 127 -0.23 -12.94 11.44
N GLN A 128 -0.97 -12.63 10.38
CA GLN A 128 -0.88 -13.35 9.09
C GLN A 128 0.31 -12.89 8.21
N CYS A 129 1.01 -11.82 8.60
CA CYS A 129 2.25 -11.37 7.97
C CYS A 129 3.48 -12.04 8.62
N THR A 130 3.60 -13.36 8.48
CA THR A 130 4.75 -14.13 9.00
C THR A 130 6.08 -13.68 8.40
N SER A 131 6.05 -13.13 7.19
CA SER A 131 7.19 -12.47 6.55
C SER A 131 6.73 -11.16 5.89
N GLY A 132 7.59 -10.15 5.92
CA GLY A 132 7.21 -8.76 5.63
C GLY A 132 6.85 -7.99 6.90
N PHE A 133 6.07 -6.93 6.75
CA PHE A 133 5.49 -6.16 7.85
C PHE A 133 4.01 -5.85 7.56
N CYS A 134 3.27 -5.56 8.62
CA CYS A 134 1.85 -5.22 8.54
C CYS A 134 1.67 -3.70 8.47
N ALA A 135 0.94 -3.24 7.47
CA ALA A 135 0.41 -1.87 7.41
C ALA A 135 -1.10 -1.89 7.62
N ALA A 136 -1.60 -0.99 8.46
CA ALA A 136 -3.03 -0.73 8.60
C ALA A 136 -3.43 0.44 7.70
N TYR A 137 -4.60 0.34 7.08
CA TYR A 137 -5.23 1.38 6.29
C TYR A 137 -6.50 1.79 7.01
N VAL A 138 -6.57 3.06 7.42
CA VAL A 138 -7.61 3.59 8.30
C VAL A 138 -8.43 4.63 7.55
N ALA A 139 -9.64 4.23 7.19
CA ALA A 139 -10.74 5.08 6.75
C ALA A 139 -11.94 4.79 7.68
N PHE A 140 -13.16 4.65 7.15
CA PHE A 140 -14.34 4.16 7.89
C PHE A 140 -14.14 2.79 8.56
N THR A 141 -13.20 1.99 8.07
CA THR A 141 -12.84 0.65 8.56
C THR A 141 -11.33 0.49 8.57
N MET A 142 -10.79 -0.28 9.52
CA MET A 142 -9.39 -0.69 9.52
C MET A 142 -9.21 -1.92 8.64
N GLU A 143 -8.41 -1.80 7.58
CA GLU A 143 -7.92 -2.95 6.79
C GLU A 143 -6.43 -3.19 7.05
N TYR A 144 -6.02 -4.43 7.24
CA TYR A 144 -4.60 -4.79 7.36
C TYR A 144 -4.09 -5.37 6.03
N ARG A 145 -2.83 -5.07 5.68
CA ARG A 145 -2.18 -5.54 4.44
C ARG A 145 -0.72 -5.91 4.75
N CYS A 146 -0.27 -7.07 4.24
CA CYS A 146 1.13 -7.49 4.34
C CYS A 146 1.97 -6.89 3.22
N VAL A 147 3.16 -6.39 3.54
CA VAL A 147 4.05 -5.70 2.60
C VAL A 147 5.49 -6.16 2.83
N LEU A 148 6.29 -6.29 1.77
CA LEU A 148 7.74 -6.50 1.94
C LEU A 148 8.42 -5.19 2.35
N PRO A 149 9.38 -5.20 3.30
CA PRO A 149 10.25 -4.06 3.51
C PRO A 149 10.98 -3.77 2.19
N THR A 150 10.71 -2.61 1.59
CA THR A 150 11.46 -2.15 0.42
C THR A 150 12.89 -1.91 0.86
N VAL A 151 13.86 -2.42 0.09
CA VAL A 151 15.30 -2.43 0.48
C VAL A 151 15.95 -1.03 0.58
N GLN A 152 15.16 0.04 0.43
CA GLN A 152 15.55 1.43 0.59
C GLN A 152 15.30 1.96 2.02
N CYS A 153 14.40 1.34 2.80
CA CYS A 153 14.08 1.75 4.17
C CYS A 153 14.72 0.83 5.20
N SER A 154 15.80 1.30 5.83
CA SER A 154 16.47 0.61 6.95
C SER A 154 15.71 0.72 8.27
N ALA A 155 14.79 1.67 8.39
CA ALA A 155 13.89 1.84 9.54
C ALA A 155 12.45 1.54 9.14
N LEU A 156 11.76 0.74 9.97
CA LEU A 156 10.31 0.55 9.92
C LEU A 156 9.63 1.78 10.53
N ALA A 157 9.68 2.91 9.83
CA ALA A 157 9.14 4.19 10.27
C ALA A 157 8.44 4.92 9.12
N CYS A 158 7.36 5.63 9.45
CA CYS A 158 6.56 6.45 8.53
C CYS A 158 7.41 7.45 7.73
N SER A 159 8.45 8.03 8.33
CA SER A 159 9.37 8.96 7.68
C SER A 159 10.07 8.40 6.43
N CYS A 160 10.16 7.08 6.28
CA CYS A 160 10.65 6.43 5.06
C CYS A 160 9.53 5.70 4.29
N LEU A 161 8.63 5.01 5.01
CA LEU A 161 7.63 4.12 4.43
C LEU A 161 6.38 4.81 3.89
N ALA A 162 6.01 6.00 4.38
CA ALA A 162 4.76 6.68 4.01
C ALA A 162 4.63 6.83 2.48
N GLN A 163 5.65 7.37 1.81
CA GLN A 163 5.66 7.57 0.35
C GLN A 163 5.55 6.27 -0.48
N TYR A 164 5.85 5.11 0.11
CA TYR A 164 5.79 3.81 -0.58
C TYR A 164 4.49 3.05 -0.32
N LEU A 165 3.89 3.22 0.86
CA LEU A 165 2.73 2.45 1.32
C LEU A 165 1.45 3.27 1.46
N CYS A 166 1.54 4.48 1.99
CA CYS A 166 0.41 5.37 2.16
C CYS A 166 0.13 6.04 0.80
N ALA A 167 -0.54 5.26 -0.05
CA ALA A 167 -1.02 5.66 -1.36
C ALA A 167 -2.39 6.35 -1.23
N ASP A 168 -2.64 7.31 -2.12
CA ASP A 168 -3.89 8.08 -2.19
C ASP A 168 -5.14 7.18 -2.10
N PRO A 169 -6.14 7.51 -1.26
CA PRO A 169 -6.29 8.74 -0.47
C PRO A 169 -5.58 8.75 0.90
N TYR A 170 -4.94 7.65 1.29
CA TYR A 170 -4.28 7.51 2.59
C TYR A 170 -2.94 8.25 2.56
N SER A 171 -2.90 9.48 3.08
CA SER A 171 -1.76 10.40 2.96
C SER A 171 -1.12 10.77 4.31
N ALA A 172 -1.83 10.55 5.41
CA ALA A 172 -1.24 10.63 6.74
C ALA A 172 -0.64 9.27 7.14
N CYS A 173 0.42 9.29 7.95
CA CYS A 173 1.12 8.10 8.39
C CYS A 173 1.49 8.23 9.87
N THR A 174 1.09 7.26 10.69
CA THR A 174 1.34 7.22 12.14
C THR A 174 2.09 5.94 12.55
N ASP A 175 3.23 6.13 13.22
CA ASP A 175 4.05 5.05 13.79
C ASP A 175 3.38 4.50 15.05
N SER A 176 2.99 3.22 15.06
CA SER A 176 2.22 2.63 16.17
C SER A 176 3.09 1.75 17.07
N SER A 177 3.46 2.27 18.25
CA SER A 177 4.40 1.65 19.21
C SER A 177 3.90 0.38 19.93
N GLY A 178 2.80 -0.21 19.49
CA GLY A 178 2.18 -1.39 20.09
C GLY A 178 1.13 -2.09 19.21
N GLY A 179 1.27 -2.02 17.88
CA GLY A 179 0.28 -2.56 16.94
C GLY A 179 0.88 -2.84 15.54
N PRO A 180 0.19 -2.52 14.42
CA PRO A 180 0.79 -2.59 13.08
C PRO A 180 2.04 -1.70 13.02
N ALA A 181 3.03 -2.05 12.20
CA ALA A 181 4.29 -1.30 12.17
C ALA A 181 4.09 0.14 11.65
N VAL A 182 3.12 0.33 10.75
CA VAL A 182 2.70 1.62 10.18
C VAL A 182 1.18 1.64 10.04
N SER A 183 0.56 2.75 10.39
CA SER A 183 -0.85 3.05 10.09
C SER A 183 -0.93 4.18 9.06
N CYS A 184 -1.55 3.93 7.91
CA CYS A 184 -1.85 4.92 6.88
C CYS A 184 -3.29 5.42 7.05
N GLU A 185 -3.44 6.72 7.29
CA GLU A 185 -4.72 7.37 7.60
C GLU A 185 -5.18 8.24 6.41
N CYS A 186 -6.48 8.23 6.14
CA CYS A 186 -7.13 9.06 5.12
C CYS A 186 -7.85 10.24 5.81
N PRO A 187 -7.31 11.47 5.79
CA PRO A 187 -7.89 12.60 6.53
C PRO A 187 -9.07 13.29 5.83
N THR A 188 -9.46 12.83 4.65
CA THR A 188 -10.54 13.39 3.82
C THR A 188 -11.59 12.36 3.40
N CYS A 189 -11.65 11.24 4.11
CA CYS A 189 -12.76 10.29 4.10
C CYS A 189 -13.24 10.01 5.53
#